data_AF-A0A2M8RFN1-F1
#
_entry.id   AF-A0A2M8RFN1-F1
#
_cell.length_a   1.000
_cell.length_b   1.000
_cell.length_c   1.000
_cell.angle_alpha   90.00
_cell.angle_beta   90.00
_cell.angle_gamma   90.00
#
_symmetry.space_group_name_H-M   'P 1'
#
loop_
_entity.id
_entity.type
_entity.pdbx_description
1 polymer ?
#
loop_
_entity_poly.entity_id
_entity_poly.type
_entity_poly.pdbx_seq_one_letter_code
_entity_poly.pdbx_strand_id
1 'polypeptide(L)'
;MSNSDEDLAASLKRDGYLLEPGPSPRSDAEKMADESAAIRLLSGYDVDLGRNVDSPSHFSADENEMRAALARTIRDQMKGISAELLALAIDPFTPSPWPTMRPTAKVYFMRQGRPSSLILERQVVDYIRQLRARSEKPQGQKFYIQSAIAEFKKRGVTLGKSRVHAIWTAYERMIEEDNSKK
;
A
#
# COMPACT_ATOMS: atom_id res chain seq x y z
N MET A 1 -38.73 29.88 -16.85
CA MET A 1 -38.25 30.49 -15.59
C MET A 1 -37.76 29.37 -14.70
N SER A 2 -36.46 29.07 -14.71
CA SER A 2 -35.86 28.04 -13.82
C SER A 2 -34.35 28.24 -13.64
N ASN A 3 -33.87 29.49 -13.64
CA ASN A 3 -32.44 29.80 -13.44
C ASN A 3 -32.12 30.14 -11.96
N SER A 4 -33.14 30.40 -11.14
CA SER A 4 -32.96 30.83 -9.74
C SER A 4 -32.38 29.75 -8.84
N ASP A 5 -32.77 28.49 -9.08
CA ASP A 5 -32.41 27.39 -8.17
C ASP A 5 -31.00 26.87 -8.45
N GLU A 6 -30.56 26.90 -9.71
CA GLU A 6 -29.17 26.61 -10.09
C GLU A 6 -28.21 27.70 -9.62
N ASP A 7 -28.59 28.99 -9.74
CA ASP A 7 -27.78 30.11 -9.23
C ASP A 7 -27.69 30.11 -7.70
N LEU A 8 -28.78 29.76 -7.01
CA LEU A 8 -28.79 29.61 -5.55
C LEU A 8 -27.92 28.42 -5.11
N ALA A 9 -28.02 27.28 -5.78
CA ALA A 9 -27.18 26.12 -5.51
C ALA A 9 -25.69 26.42 -5.78
N ALA A 10 -25.38 27.17 -6.85
CA ALA A 10 -24.02 27.60 -7.16
C ALA A 10 -23.48 28.59 -6.12
N SER A 11 -24.29 29.55 -5.66
CA SER A 11 -23.88 30.48 -4.59
C SER A 11 -23.68 29.76 -3.26
N LEU A 12 -24.57 28.83 -2.89
CA LEU A 12 -24.44 28.04 -1.66
C LEU A 12 -23.22 27.09 -1.69
N LYS A 13 -22.85 26.55 -2.86
CA LYS A 13 -21.58 25.83 -3.05
C LYS A 13 -20.39 26.76 -2.92
N ARG A 14 -20.42 27.93 -3.56
CA ARG A 14 -19.36 28.95 -3.49
C ARG A 14 -19.13 29.44 -2.05
N ASP A 15 -20.20 29.57 -1.29
CA ASP A 15 -20.19 30.07 0.08
C ASP A 15 -19.98 28.93 1.11
N GLY A 16 -19.76 27.69 0.66
CA GLY A 16 -19.38 26.53 1.49
C GLY A 16 -20.52 25.89 2.29
N TYR A 17 -21.77 26.25 2.03
CA TYR A 17 -22.96 25.70 2.71
C TYR A 17 -23.47 24.40 2.07
N LEU A 18 -23.11 24.14 0.81
CA LEU A 18 -23.38 22.89 0.11
C LEU A 18 -22.05 22.12 -0.04
N LEU A 19 -21.93 21.00 0.68
CA LEU A 19 -20.87 20.03 0.45
C LEU A 19 -21.00 19.55 -1.01
N GLU A 20 -19.90 19.58 -1.77
CA GLU A 20 -19.91 18.92 -3.06
C GLU A 20 -20.30 17.45 -2.85
N PRO A 21 -21.14 16.87 -3.75
CA PRO A 21 -21.44 15.46 -3.68
C PRO A 21 -20.10 14.72 -3.64
N GLY A 22 -19.91 13.92 -2.58
CA GLY A 22 -18.71 13.11 -2.45
C GLY A 22 -18.52 12.25 -3.71
N PRO A 23 -17.28 11.89 -4.05
CA PRO A 23 -17.01 11.09 -5.23
C PRO A 23 -17.88 9.83 -5.22
N SER A 24 -18.36 9.44 -6.40
CA SER A 24 -19.12 8.21 -6.59
C SER A 24 -18.45 7.03 -5.87
N PRO A 25 -19.23 6.09 -5.30
CA PRO A 25 -18.66 4.97 -4.57
C PRO A 25 -17.71 4.19 -5.49
N ARG A 26 -16.44 4.13 -5.07
CA ARG A 26 -15.37 3.43 -5.79
C ARG A 26 -15.63 1.92 -5.81
N SER A 27 -15.30 1.30 -6.93
CA SER A 27 -15.28 -0.14 -7.09
C SER A 27 -14.21 -0.79 -6.20
N ASP A 28 -14.36 -2.08 -5.92
CA ASP A 28 -13.37 -2.81 -5.11
C ASP A 28 -12.01 -2.88 -5.80
N ALA A 29 -11.97 -2.94 -7.13
CA ALA A 29 -10.73 -2.90 -7.90
C ALA A 29 -9.96 -1.58 -7.70
N GLU A 30 -10.67 -0.44 -7.69
CA GLU A 30 -10.07 0.87 -7.43
C GLU A 30 -9.54 0.98 -6.00
N LYS A 31 -10.25 0.41 -5.02
CA LYS A 31 -9.77 0.37 -3.63
C LYS A 31 -8.51 -0.47 -3.50
N MET A 32 -8.45 -1.64 -4.12
CA MET A 32 -7.26 -2.48 -4.12
C MET A 32 -6.05 -1.81 -4.79
N ALA A 33 -6.28 -1.07 -5.88
CA ALA A 33 -5.24 -0.29 -6.54
C ALA A 33 -4.74 0.86 -5.65
N ASP A 34 -5.64 1.56 -4.96
CA ASP A 34 -5.26 2.62 -4.02
C ASP A 34 -4.51 2.07 -2.79
N GLU A 35 -4.90 0.88 -2.31
CA GLU A 35 -4.17 0.17 -1.26
C GLU A 35 -2.77 -0.26 -1.70
N SER A 36 -2.61 -0.79 -2.93
CA SER A 36 -1.30 -1.18 -3.45
C SER A 36 -0.38 0.03 -3.64
N ALA A 37 -0.91 1.14 -4.15
CA ALA A 37 -0.21 2.41 -4.28
C ALA A 37 0.18 2.99 -2.91
N ALA A 38 -0.72 2.95 -1.92
CA ALA A 38 -0.45 3.37 -0.55
C ALA A 38 0.65 2.53 0.10
N ILE A 39 0.61 1.21 -0.07
CA ILE A 39 1.66 0.30 0.40
C ILE A 39 2.98 0.64 -0.27
N ARG A 40 2.99 0.89 -1.58
CA ARG A 40 4.22 1.27 -2.31
C ARG A 40 4.81 2.58 -1.79
N LEU A 41 3.99 3.59 -1.54
CA LEU A 41 4.46 4.86 -0.99
C LEU A 41 5.04 4.71 0.42
N LEU A 42 4.34 3.98 1.29
CA LEU A 42 4.73 3.81 2.68
C LEU A 42 5.91 2.87 2.87
N SER A 43 5.96 1.79 2.09
CA SER A 43 6.85 0.65 2.29
C SER A 43 7.90 0.45 1.19
N GLY A 44 7.81 1.19 0.08
CA GLY A 44 8.65 0.95 -1.11
C GLY A 44 8.43 -0.43 -1.75
N TYR A 45 7.45 -1.20 -1.27
CA TYR A 45 7.13 -2.53 -1.78
C TYR A 45 6.04 -2.41 -2.82
N ASP A 46 6.33 -2.91 -4.02
CA ASP A 46 5.36 -3.05 -5.08
C ASP A 46 4.69 -4.42 -4.95
N VAL A 47 3.40 -4.40 -4.63
CA VAL A 47 2.59 -5.61 -4.38
C VAL A 47 2.43 -6.43 -5.65
N ASP A 48 2.30 -5.77 -6.81
CA ASP A 48 2.08 -6.43 -8.09
C ASP A 48 3.36 -7.10 -8.58
N LEU A 49 4.52 -6.47 -8.36
CA LEU A 49 5.82 -7.04 -8.69
C LEU A 49 6.39 -7.96 -7.60
N GLY A 50 5.78 -7.97 -6.41
CA GLY A 50 6.21 -8.77 -5.27
C GLY A 50 7.61 -8.42 -4.75
N ARG A 51 8.07 -7.19 -4.95
CA ARG A 51 9.45 -6.76 -4.62
C ARG A 51 9.52 -5.30 -4.22
N ASN A 52 10.61 -4.93 -3.55
CA ASN A 52 10.92 -3.52 -3.34
C ASN A 52 11.33 -2.87 -4.66
N VAL A 53 10.83 -1.66 -4.88
CA VAL A 53 11.15 -0.80 -6.02
C VAL A 53 11.75 0.51 -5.51
N ASP A 54 12.45 1.22 -6.39
CA ASP A 54 12.95 2.54 -6.05
C ASP A 54 11.78 3.49 -5.71
N SER A 55 11.95 4.24 -4.64
CA SER A 55 11.00 5.28 -4.26
C SER A 55 10.91 6.32 -5.38
N PRO A 56 9.70 6.77 -5.75
CA PRO A 56 9.55 7.84 -6.72
C PRO A 56 10.25 9.11 -6.23
N SER A 57 10.69 9.95 -7.16
CA SER A 57 11.30 11.24 -6.84
C SER A 57 10.32 12.12 -6.05
N HIS A 58 10.85 12.90 -5.11
CA HIS A 58 10.03 13.76 -4.26
C HIS A 58 9.13 14.72 -5.08
N PHE A 59 7.83 14.70 -4.80
CA PHE A 59 6.76 15.44 -5.48
C PHE A 59 6.65 15.19 -7.00
N SER A 60 7.16 14.06 -7.49
CA SER A 60 6.90 13.60 -8.86
C SER A 60 5.42 13.29 -9.09
N ALA A 61 5.00 13.22 -10.36
CA ALA A 61 3.64 12.83 -10.72
C ALA A 61 3.25 11.49 -10.07
N ASP A 62 4.14 10.50 -10.15
CA ASP A 62 3.96 9.17 -9.54
C ASP A 62 3.80 9.25 -8.02
N GLU A 63 4.64 10.02 -7.31
CA GLU A 63 4.48 10.17 -5.85
C GLU A 63 3.16 10.88 -5.50
N ASN A 64 2.78 11.90 -6.26
CA ASN A 64 1.54 12.64 -6.02
C ASN A 64 0.30 11.75 -6.23
N GLU A 65 0.32 10.87 -7.23
CA GLU A 65 -0.73 9.87 -7.44
C GLU A 65 -0.84 8.91 -6.24
N MET A 66 0.30 8.40 -5.75
CA MET A 66 0.30 7.52 -4.58
C MET A 66 -0.09 8.25 -3.29
N ARG A 67 0.24 9.53 -3.15
CA ARG A 67 -0.21 10.38 -2.03
C ARG A 67 -1.72 10.55 -2.05
N ALA A 68 -2.28 10.83 -3.22
CA ALA A 68 -3.72 10.93 -3.39
C ALA A 68 -4.42 9.60 -3.08
N ALA A 69 -3.85 8.47 -3.52
CA ALA A 69 -4.33 7.13 -3.20
C ALA A 69 -4.33 6.87 -1.68
N LEU A 70 -3.23 7.17 -0.99
CA LEU A 70 -3.12 7.02 0.46
C LEU A 70 -4.12 7.93 1.20
N ALA A 71 -4.29 9.18 0.77
CA ALA A 71 -5.25 10.11 1.35
C ALA A 71 -6.70 9.61 1.18
N ARG A 72 -7.04 9.03 0.01
CA ARG A 72 -8.35 8.38 -0.21
C ARG A 72 -8.55 7.17 0.71
N THR A 73 -7.55 6.30 0.84
CA THR A 73 -7.62 5.14 1.73
C THR A 73 -7.81 5.54 3.19
N ILE A 74 -7.14 6.60 3.65
CA ILE A 74 -7.33 7.12 5.01
C ILE A 74 -8.75 7.63 5.23
N ARG A 75 -9.33 8.35 4.27
CA ARG A 75 -10.72 8.83 4.37
C ARG A 75 -11.75 7.70 4.39
N ASP A 76 -11.45 6.58 3.72
CA ASP A 76 -12.31 5.39 3.75
C ASP A 76 -12.20 4.63 5.08
N GLN A 77 -10.97 4.46 5.59
CA GLN A 77 -10.71 3.65 6.79
C GLN A 77 -10.91 4.42 8.10
N MET A 78 -10.70 5.74 8.09
CA MET A 78 -10.80 6.61 9.26
C MET A 78 -11.84 7.69 9.02
N LYS A 79 -12.71 7.92 10.00
CA LYS A 79 -13.76 8.95 9.94
C LYS A 79 -13.40 10.15 10.82
N GLY A 80 -13.85 11.33 10.42
CA GLY A 80 -13.79 12.56 11.22
C GLY A 80 -12.59 13.47 10.91
N ILE A 81 -12.45 14.51 11.74
CA ILE A 81 -11.51 15.63 11.52
C ILE A 81 -10.06 15.15 11.48
N SER A 82 -9.66 14.21 12.33
CA SER A 82 -8.28 13.71 12.37
C SER A 82 -7.89 12.98 11.08
N ALA A 83 -8.82 12.23 10.49
CA ALA A 83 -8.60 11.56 9.20
C ALA A 83 -8.39 12.59 8.08
N GLU A 84 -9.18 13.66 8.10
CA GLU A 84 -9.09 14.72 7.10
C GLU A 84 -7.80 15.55 7.25
N LEU A 85 -7.37 15.89 8.48
CA LEU A 85 -6.09 16.55 8.71
C LEU A 85 -4.92 15.71 8.19
N LEU A 86 -4.97 14.40 8.45
CA LEU A 86 -3.92 13.48 7.98
C LEU A 86 -3.94 13.35 6.46
N ALA A 87 -5.12 13.20 5.85
CA ALA A 87 -5.28 13.13 4.40
C ALA A 87 -4.74 14.40 3.72
N LEU A 88 -5.06 15.59 4.24
CA LEU A 88 -4.55 16.87 3.73
C LEU A 88 -3.04 17.06 3.95
N ALA A 89 -2.49 16.50 5.02
CA ALA A 89 -1.04 16.54 5.26
C ALA A 89 -0.25 15.66 4.28
N ILE A 90 -0.87 14.57 3.81
CA ILE A 90 -0.32 13.63 2.84
C ILE A 90 -0.48 14.16 1.42
N ASP A 91 -1.69 14.58 1.07
CA ASP A 91 -2.04 15.20 -0.21
C ASP A 91 -2.72 16.57 0.01
N PRO A 92 -1.95 17.67 -0.06
CA PRO A 92 -2.48 19.01 0.17
C PRO A 92 -3.30 19.56 -0.99
N PHE A 93 -3.33 18.90 -2.15
CA PHE A 93 -4.02 19.38 -3.34
C PHE A 93 -5.46 18.86 -3.43
N THR A 94 -5.75 17.71 -2.80
CA THR A 94 -7.11 17.19 -2.80
C THR A 94 -8.05 18.09 -1.99
N PRO A 95 -9.20 18.51 -2.55
CA PRO A 95 -10.18 19.31 -1.84
C PRO A 95 -10.64 18.65 -0.55
N SER A 96 -10.75 19.44 0.51
CA SER A 96 -11.34 18.98 1.76
C SER A 96 -12.87 19.10 1.70
N PRO A 97 -13.63 18.13 2.23
CA PRO A 97 -15.05 18.35 2.48
C PRO A 97 -15.29 19.37 3.61
N TRP A 98 -14.25 19.83 4.31
CA TRP A 98 -14.34 20.83 5.36
C TRP A 98 -13.82 22.18 4.84
N PRO A 99 -14.69 23.20 4.65
CA PRO A 99 -14.34 24.45 3.97
C PRO A 99 -13.18 25.24 4.61
N THR A 100 -12.96 25.07 5.91
CA THR A 100 -11.95 25.80 6.68
C THR A 100 -10.67 25.00 6.92
N MET A 101 -10.64 23.70 6.59
CA MET A 101 -9.47 22.87 6.81
C MET A 101 -8.42 23.12 5.74
N ARG A 102 -7.20 23.41 6.19
CA ARG A 102 -6.03 23.60 5.33
C ARG A 102 -4.92 22.66 5.76
N PRO A 103 -4.03 22.25 4.84
CA PRO A 103 -2.84 21.48 5.19
C PRO A 103 -1.98 22.29 6.17
N THR A 104 -1.84 21.80 7.40
CA THR A 104 -1.02 22.46 8.43
C THR A 104 0.46 22.11 8.31
N ALA A 105 0.77 20.93 7.78
CA ALA A 105 2.14 20.46 7.57
C ALA A 105 2.19 19.50 6.37
N LYS A 106 3.30 19.54 5.62
CA LYS A 106 3.54 18.59 4.53
C LYS A 106 4.28 17.36 5.08
N VAL A 107 3.77 16.17 4.77
CA VAL A 107 4.49 14.91 5.06
C VAL A 107 5.51 14.62 3.97
N TYR A 108 6.73 14.25 4.37
CA TYR A 108 7.78 13.78 3.46
C TYR A 108 7.92 12.27 3.59
N PHE A 109 7.72 11.54 2.50
CA PHE A 109 7.96 10.10 2.44
C PHE A 109 9.44 9.85 2.15
N MET A 110 10.23 9.78 3.22
CA MET A 110 11.67 9.54 3.08
C MET A 110 11.93 8.21 2.38
N ARG A 111 12.99 8.17 1.57
CA ARG A 111 13.46 6.96 0.90
C ARG A 111 13.62 5.86 1.95
N GLN A 112 12.98 4.73 1.68
CA GLN A 112 13.03 3.55 2.53
C GLN A 112 14.49 3.17 2.81
N GLY A 113 14.82 3.04 4.09
CA GLY A 113 16.10 2.50 4.54
C GLY A 113 16.19 0.99 4.24
N ARG A 114 16.83 0.22 5.13
CA ARG A 114 16.81 -1.24 5.00
C ARG A 114 15.36 -1.74 5.01
N PRO A 115 14.97 -2.67 4.12
CA PRO A 115 13.62 -3.22 4.10
C PRO A 115 13.23 -3.76 5.48
N SER A 116 11.97 -3.57 5.86
CA SER A 116 11.46 -4.12 7.11
C SER A 116 11.64 -5.64 7.13
N SER A 117 11.89 -6.20 8.32
CA SER A 117 12.03 -7.64 8.51
C SER A 117 10.85 -8.42 7.94
N LEU A 118 9.64 -7.91 8.16
CA LEU A 118 8.39 -8.53 7.74
C LEU A 118 8.23 -8.57 6.21
N ILE A 119 8.56 -7.49 5.50
CA ILE A 119 8.49 -7.46 4.03
C ILE A 119 9.48 -8.46 3.44
N LEU A 120 10.69 -8.50 4.00
CA LEU A 120 11.73 -9.42 3.58
C LEU A 120 11.32 -10.89 3.83
N GLU A 121 10.69 -11.16 4.96
CA GLU A 121 10.17 -12.50 5.30
C GLU A 121 9.04 -12.91 4.35
N ARG A 122 8.11 -12.01 4.06
CA ARG A 122 7.05 -12.23 3.05
C ARG A 122 7.62 -12.54 1.67
N GLN A 123 8.60 -11.77 1.21
CA GLN A 123 9.24 -12.02 -0.09
C GLN A 123 9.91 -13.40 -0.15
N VAL A 124 10.52 -13.85 0.95
CA VAL A 124 11.13 -15.18 1.03
C VAL A 124 10.06 -16.26 0.94
N VAL A 125 8.94 -16.10 1.66
CA VAL A 125 7.80 -17.02 1.59
C VAL A 125 7.21 -17.06 0.18
N ASP A 126 6.96 -15.91 -0.44
CA ASP A 126 6.39 -15.82 -1.79
C ASP A 126 7.30 -16.48 -2.83
N TYR A 127 8.63 -16.25 -2.75
CA TYR A 127 9.60 -16.92 -3.60
C TYR A 127 9.55 -18.44 -3.44
N ILE A 128 9.54 -18.92 -2.18
CA ILE A 128 9.49 -20.34 -1.87
C ILE A 128 8.19 -20.97 -2.39
N ARG A 129 7.06 -20.29 -2.22
CA ARG A 129 5.75 -20.73 -2.71
C ARG A 129 5.73 -20.86 -4.24
N GLN A 130 6.23 -19.85 -4.94
CA GLN A 130 6.37 -19.89 -6.40
C GLN A 130 7.31 -21.01 -6.86
N LEU A 131 8.42 -21.21 -6.15
CA LEU A 131 9.37 -22.28 -6.46
C LEU A 131 8.73 -23.67 -6.28
N ARG A 132 7.96 -23.88 -5.22
CA ARG A 132 7.22 -25.12 -4.97
C ARG A 132 6.16 -25.36 -6.04
N ALA A 133 5.40 -24.32 -6.43
CA ALA A 133 4.38 -24.41 -7.48
C ALA A 133 4.94 -24.76 -8.87
N ARG A 134 6.17 -24.33 -9.17
CA ARG A 134 6.86 -24.63 -10.44
C ARG A 134 7.61 -25.96 -10.43
N SER A 135 7.80 -26.58 -9.26
CA SER A 135 8.57 -27.82 -9.14
C SER A 135 7.68 -29.01 -9.50
N GLU A 136 8.07 -29.78 -10.52
CA GLU A 136 7.35 -31.01 -10.93
C GLU A 136 7.32 -32.09 -9.83
N LYS A 137 8.29 -32.05 -8.90
CA LYS A 137 8.39 -32.99 -7.78
C LYS A 137 8.62 -32.22 -6.47
N PRO A 138 8.08 -32.71 -5.35
CA PRO A 138 8.36 -32.13 -4.04
C PRO A 138 9.85 -32.23 -3.75
N GLN A 139 10.50 -31.08 -3.57
CA GLN A 139 11.91 -31.00 -3.22
C GLN A 139 12.09 -31.04 -1.70
N GLY A 140 13.28 -31.40 -1.24
CA GLY A 140 13.60 -31.36 0.19
C GLY A 140 13.80 -29.92 0.69
N GLN A 141 13.55 -29.69 1.98
CA GLN A 141 13.74 -28.40 2.65
C GLN A 141 15.07 -27.70 2.31
N LYS A 142 16.18 -28.47 2.27
CA LYS A 142 17.52 -27.92 1.98
C LYS A 142 17.58 -27.19 0.63
N PHE A 143 16.86 -27.70 -0.38
CA PHE A 143 16.79 -27.09 -1.70
C PHE A 143 16.11 -25.72 -1.66
N TYR A 144 14.94 -25.61 -1.04
CA TYR A 144 14.21 -24.35 -0.93
C TYR A 144 15.00 -23.28 -0.17
N ILE A 145 15.65 -23.65 0.94
CA ILE A 145 16.47 -22.73 1.72
C ILE A 145 17.67 -22.24 0.90
N GLN A 146 18.39 -23.14 0.22
CA GLN A 146 19.56 -22.75 -0.59
C GLN A 146 19.17 -21.88 -1.79
N SER A 147 18.08 -22.22 -2.47
CA SER A 147 17.56 -21.44 -3.60
C SER A 147 17.16 -20.02 -3.15
N ALA A 148 16.47 -19.90 -2.02
CA ALA A 148 16.11 -18.59 -1.47
C ALA A 148 17.34 -17.76 -1.11
N ILE A 149 18.34 -18.34 -0.43
CA ILE A 149 19.59 -17.63 -0.12
C ILE A 149 20.27 -17.14 -1.40
N ALA A 150 20.37 -17.99 -2.42
CA ALA A 150 21.01 -17.65 -3.68
C ALA A 150 20.29 -16.52 -4.42
N GLU A 151 18.96 -16.57 -4.47
CA GLU A 151 18.14 -15.55 -5.13
C GLU A 151 18.27 -14.19 -4.45
N PHE A 152 18.14 -14.13 -3.13
CA PHE A 152 18.23 -12.86 -2.40
C PHE A 152 19.66 -12.29 -2.43
N LYS A 153 20.68 -13.14 -2.44
CA LYS A 153 22.07 -12.71 -2.65
C LYS A 153 22.26 -12.02 -4.01
N LYS A 154 21.64 -12.53 -5.08
CA LYS A 154 21.66 -11.87 -6.41
C LYS A 154 21.00 -10.49 -6.39
N ARG A 155 20.00 -10.30 -5.53
CA ARG A 155 19.30 -9.01 -5.33
C ARG A 155 20.06 -8.05 -4.40
N GLY A 156 21.30 -8.37 -4.01
CA GLY A 156 22.09 -7.56 -3.09
C GLY A 156 21.68 -7.69 -1.62
N VAL A 157 20.82 -8.66 -1.28
CA VAL A 157 20.33 -8.89 0.08
C VAL A 157 20.97 -10.15 0.67
N THR A 158 21.82 -9.97 1.68
CA THR A 158 22.45 -11.09 2.37
C THR A 158 21.53 -11.64 3.46
N LEU A 159 20.95 -12.82 3.22
CA LEU A 159 20.15 -13.55 4.20
C LEU A 159 20.95 -14.68 4.85
N GLY A 160 20.97 -14.69 6.18
CA GLY A 160 21.56 -15.78 6.94
C GLY A 160 20.73 -17.06 6.81
N LYS A 161 21.40 -18.21 6.68
CA LYS A 161 20.76 -19.54 6.57
C LYS A 161 19.78 -19.82 7.71
N SER A 162 20.16 -19.44 8.95
CA SER A 162 19.30 -19.61 10.13
C SER A 162 17.97 -18.85 9.99
N ARG A 163 18.01 -17.63 9.45
CA ARG A 163 16.81 -16.81 9.25
C ARG A 163 15.89 -17.40 8.19
N VAL A 164 16.44 -17.81 7.04
CA VAL A 164 15.65 -18.45 5.97
C VAL A 164 15.05 -19.78 6.46
N HIS A 165 15.77 -20.54 7.27
CA HIS A 165 15.25 -21.74 7.91
C HIS A 165 14.08 -21.44 8.86
N ALA A 166 14.19 -20.40 9.68
CA ALA A 166 13.10 -19.99 10.59
C ALA A 166 11.84 -19.59 9.80
N ILE A 167 11.99 -18.82 8.72
CA ILE A 167 10.90 -18.44 7.82
C ILE A 167 10.24 -19.68 7.20
N TRP A 168 11.04 -20.59 6.65
CA TRP A 168 10.53 -21.86 6.10
C TRP A 168 9.75 -22.67 7.14
N THR A 169 10.29 -22.79 8.36
CA THR A 169 9.65 -23.57 9.43
C THR A 169 8.31 -22.96 9.85
N ALA A 170 8.24 -21.63 9.96
CA ALA A 170 6.99 -20.94 10.24
C ALA A 170 5.96 -21.15 9.11
N TYR A 171 6.40 -21.07 7.85
CA TYR A 171 5.55 -21.31 6.69
C TYR A 171 4.98 -22.73 6.64
N GLU A 172 5.78 -23.77 6.89
CA GLU A 172 5.29 -25.15 6.92
C GLU A 172 4.28 -25.38 8.05
N ARG A 173 4.51 -24.81 9.24
CA ARG A 173 3.52 -24.86 10.34
C ARG A 173 2.19 -24.23 9.95
N MET A 174 2.21 -23.09 9.26
CA MET A 174 0.98 -22.46 8.77
C MET A 174 0.22 -23.37 7.79
N ILE A 175 0.94 -24.05 6.89
CA ILE A 175 0.31 -25.02 5.97
C ILE A 175 -0.28 -26.22 6.73
N GLU A 176 0.44 -26.75 7.71
CA GLU A 176 -0.03 -27.87 8.56
C GLU A 176 -1.30 -27.49 9.32
N GLU A 177 -1.33 -26.30 9.92
CA GLU A 177 -2.48 -25.77 10.65
C GLU A 177 -3.69 -25.56 9.72
N ASP A 178 -3.50 -24.98 8.54
CA ASP A 178 -4.57 -24.78 7.56
C ASP A 178 -5.14 -26.11 7.02
N ASN A 179 -4.29 -27.12 6.86
CA ASN A 179 -4.74 -28.46 6.44
C ASN A 179 -5.46 -29.21 7.56
N SER A 180 -5.10 -28.96 8.83
CA SER A 180 -5.75 -29.59 9.99
C SER A 180 -7.16 -29.06 10.30
N LYS A 181 -7.51 -27.89 9.75
CA LYS A 181 -8.83 -27.24 9.90
C LYS A 181 -9.83 -27.63 8.80
N LYS A 182 -9.39 -28.40 7.79
CA LYS A 182 -10.24 -28.94 6.73
C LYS A 182 -10.65 -30.37 7.06
#